data_AF-A0A951Z7V7-F1
#
_entry.id   AF-A0A951Z7V7-F1
#
_cell.length_a   1.000
_cell.length_b   1.000
_cell.length_c   1.000
_cell.angle_alpha   90.00
_cell.angle_beta   90.00
_cell.angle_gamma   90.00
#
_symmetry.space_group_name_H-M   'P 1'
#
loop_
_entity.id
_entity.type
_entity.pdbx_description
1 polymer ?
#
loop_
_entity_poly.entity_id
_entity_poly.type
_entity_poly.pdbx_seq_one_letter_code
_entity_poly.pdbx_strand_id
1 'polypeptide(L)'
;DGAFYATVRLPIDDGDRFSQWLLESFEHEGETVMLAPAAGFYATPGAGRDEVRIAYVLGCEKLAKAMACLRSALATYPGRTCEQRVPAAAN
;
A
#
# COMPACT_ATOMS: atom_id res chain seq x y z
N ASP A 1 -1.61 -14.04 18.52
CA ASP A 1 -2.53 -13.10 17.86
C ASP A 1 -2.75 -13.52 16.42
N GLY A 2 -3.99 -13.77 16.04
CA GLY A 2 -4.36 -14.24 14.70
C GLY A 2 -5.41 -13.32 14.12
N ALA A 3 -5.01 -12.49 13.17
CA ALA A 3 -5.90 -11.63 12.40
C ALA A 3 -5.48 -11.70 10.93
N PHE A 4 -6.46 -11.76 10.03
CA PHE A 4 -6.22 -11.76 8.58
C PHE A 4 -5.85 -10.37 8.04
N TYR A 5 -5.59 -9.40 8.93
CA TYR A 5 -5.25 -8.04 8.56
C TYR A 5 -3.97 -7.57 9.24
N ALA A 6 -3.20 -6.76 8.52
CA ALA A 6 -2.06 -6.02 9.05
C ALA A 6 -2.27 -4.53 8.78
N THR A 7 -2.07 -3.70 9.80
CA THR A 7 -1.92 -2.26 9.62
C THR A 7 -0.43 -1.96 9.47
N VAL A 8 -0.06 -1.27 8.39
CA VAL A 8 1.33 -0.96 8.06
C VAL A 8 1.48 0.51 7.73
N ARG A 9 2.58 1.11 8.17
CA ARG A 9 3.00 2.45 7.76
C ARG A 9 3.75 2.37 6.45
N LEU A 10 3.37 3.23 5.50
CA LEU A 10 3.97 3.31 4.19
C LEU A 10 4.79 4.60 4.05
N PRO A 11 5.82 4.63 3.18
CA PRO A 11 6.62 5.83 2.92
C PRO A 11 5.90 6.82 1.99
N ILE A 12 4.72 7.29 2.42
CA ILE A 12 3.82 8.17 1.66
C ILE A 12 3.38 9.35 2.53
N ASP A 13 2.87 10.40 1.91
CA ASP A 13 2.39 11.61 2.58
C ASP A 13 0.98 11.46 3.17
N ASP A 14 0.14 10.64 2.54
CA ASP A 14 -1.27 10.46 2.87
C ASP A 14 -1.84 9.15 2.29
N GLY A 15 -2.36 8.27 3.16
CA GLY A 15 -2.92 6.97 2.82
C GLY A 15 -4.23 7.06 2.04
N ASP A 16 -5.06 8.07 2.29
CA ASP A 16 -6.30 8.28 1.54
C ASP A 16 -5.99 8.68 0.08
N ARG A 17 -5.07 9.63 -0.09
CA ARG A 17 -4.64 10.07 -1.43
C ARG A 17 -3.92 8.96 -2.19
N PHE A 18 -3.11 8.15 -1.50
CA PHE A 18 -2.44 7.01 -2.12
C PHE A 18 -3.44 5.94 -2.57
N SER A 19 -4.41 5.57 -1.72
CA SER A 19 -5.48 4.63 -2.08
C SER A 19 -6.33 5.11 -3.25
N GLN A 20 -6.67 6.40 -3.31
CA GLN A 20 -7.39 6.96 -4.45
C GLN A 20 -6.55 6.90 -5.73
N TRP A 21 -5.30 7.35 -5.67
CA TRP A 21 -4.39 7.34 -6.81
C TRP A 21 -4.16 5.94 -7.38
N LEU A 22 -4.07 4.92 -6.51
CA LEU A 22 -3.96 3.53 -6.93
C LEU A 22 -5.11 3.11 -7.86
N LEU A 23 -6.33 3.55 -7.60
CA LEU A 23 -7.53 3.16 -8.36
C LEU A 23 -7.77 4.02 -9.59
N GLU A 24 -7.38 5.29 -9.56
CA GLU A 24 -7.70 6.26 -10.61
C GLU A 24 -6.55 6.50 -11.60
N SER A 25 -5.31 6.26 -11.20
CA SER A 25 -4.13 6.80 -11.92
C SER A 25 -2.93 5.86 -11.95
N PHE A 26 -3.05 4.66 -11.39
CA PHE A 26 -1.98 3.68 -11.38
C PHE A 26 -2.45 2.32 -11.89
N GLU A 27 -1.57 1.70 -12.67
CA GLU A 27 -1.74 0.34 -13.16
C GLU A 27 -0.36 -0.30 -13.26
N HIS A 28 -0.29 -1.59 -12.94
CA HIS A 28 0.86 -2.44 -13.15
C HIS A 28 0.41 -3.71 -13.86
N GLU A 29 0.84 -3.91 -15.11
CA GLU A 29 0.49 -5.08 -15.92
C GLU A 29 -1.02 -5.31 -16.11
N GLY A 30 -1.82 -4.25 -16.27
CA GLY A 30 -3.29 -4.38 -16.37
C GLY A 30 -4.01 -4.50 -15.03
N GLU A 31 -3.28 -4.50 -13.91
CA GLU A 31 -3.83 -4.70 -12.56
C GLU A 31 -3.53 -3.50 -11.64
N THR A 32 -4.33 -3.35 -10.59
CA THR A 32 -4.06 -2.44 -9.48
C THR A 32 -4.48 -3.09 -8.15
N VAL A 33 -4.13 -2.45 -7.03
CA VAL A 33 -4.47 -2.91 -5.69
C VAL A 33 -5.33 -1.91 -4.96
N MET A 34 -6.38 -2.41 -4.29
CA MET A 34 -7.20 -1.60 -3.40
C MET A 34 -6.68 -1.75 -1.97
N LEU A 35 -6.43 -0.62 -1.30
CA LEU A 35 -6.00 -0.56 0.09
C LEU A 35 -7.01 0.22 0.92
N ALA A 36 -7.20 -0.18 2.18
CA ALA A 36 -8.02 0.56 3.13
C ALA A 36 -7.15 1.56 3.92
N PRO A 37 -7.34 2.88 3.78
CA PRO A 37 -6.63 3.86 4.60
C PRO A 37 -6.89 3.64 6.09
N ALA A 38 -5.85 3.75 6.92
CA ALA A 38 -5.98 3.49 8.35
C ALA A 38 -6.54 4.69 9.13
N ALA A 39 -6.45 5.91 8.59
CA ALA A 39 -6.89 7.13 9.26
C ALA A 39 -8.34 7.06 9.78
N GLY A 40 -9.25 6.42 9.02
CA GLY A 40 -10.65 6.22 9.42
C GLY A 40 -10.87 5.27 10.62
N PHE A 41 -9.83 4.55 11.07
CA PHE A 41 -9.91 3.64 12.23
C PHE A 41 -9.50 4.32 13.55
N TYR A 42 -8.94 5.53 13.50
CA TYR A 42 -8.50 6.25 14.70
C TYR A 42 -9.48 7.37 15.05
N ALA A 43 -9.80 7.49 16.34
CA ALA A 43 -10.57 8.64 16.84
C ALA A 43 -9.70 9.92 16.97
N THR A 44 -8.38 9.76 17.01
CA THR A 44 -7.43 10.88 17.17
C THR A 44 -7.17 11.54 15.81
N PRO A 45 -7.43 12.86 15.66
CA PRO A 45 -7.15 13.56 14.41
C PRO A 45 -5.69 13.42 13.98
N GLY A 46 -5.46 13.05 12.72
CA GLY A 46 -4.13 12.91 12.12
C GLY A 46 -3.42 11.59 12.42
N ALA A 47 -3.95 10.72 13.29
CA ALA A 47 -3.41 9.38 13.50
C ALA A 47 -3.68 8.49 12.28
N GLY A 48 -2.71 7.62 11.95
CA GLY A 48 -2.83 6.69 10.82
C GLY A 48 -2.81 7.34 9.44
N ARG A 49 -2.36 8.60 9.32
CA ARG A 49 -2.31 9.37 8.07
C ARG A 49 -1.51 8.67 6.97
N ASP A 50 -0.40 8.05 7.31
CA ASP A 50 0.51 7.33 6.41
C ASP A 50 0.40 5.81 6.56
N GLU A 51 -0.68 5.34 7.19
CA GLU A 51 -0.93 3.94 7.46
C GLU A 51 -2.09 3.40 6.61
N VAL A 52 -1.98 2.14 6.22
CA VAL A 52 -3.03 1.40 5.51
C VAL A 52 -3.23 0.04 6.15
N ARG A 53 -4.42 -0.54 5.96
CA ARG A 53 -4.76 -1.88 6.38
C ARG A 53 -4.84 -2.83 5.19
N ILE A 54 -4.05 -3.89 5.24
CA ILE A 54 -3.98 -4.94 4.22
C ILE A 54 -4.68 -6.19 4.76
N ALA A 55 -5.60 -6.76 4.00
CA ALA A 55 -6.29 -8.01 4.34
C ALA A 55 -5.76 -9.16 3.46
N TYR A 56 -5.24 -10.22 4.10
CA TYR A 56 -4.71 -11.42 3.45
C TYR A 56 -5.83 -12.42 3.15
N VAL A 57 -6.78 -12.01 2.30
CA VAL A 57 -7.99 -12.79 1.95
C VAL A 57 -7.92 -13.43 0.56
N LEU A 58 -6.79 -13.26 -0.13
CA LEU A 58 -6.52 -13.82 -1.45
C LEU A 58 -5.65 -15.07 -1.35
N GLY A 59 -5.73 -15.97 -2.34
CA GLY A 59 -4.78 -17.08 -2.48
C GLY A 59 -3.34 -16.58 -2.70
N CYS A 60 -2.36 -17.38 -2.31
CA CYS A 60 -0.93 -16.99 -2.26
C CYS A 60 -0.42 -16.33 -3.55
N GLU A 61 -0.80 -16.85 -4.72
CA GLU A 61 -0.36 -16.31 -6.02
C GLU A 61 -0.90 -14.90 -6.27
N LYS A 62 -2.19 -14.68 -6.02
CA LYS A 62 -2.82 -13.35 -6.16
C LYS A 62 -2.25 -12.37 -5.16
N LEU A 63 -1.98 -12.83 -3.93
CA LEU A 63 -1.34 -12.01 -2.92
C LEU A 63 0.08 -11.60 -3.34
N ALA A 64 0.87 -12.52 -3.90
CA ALA A 64 2.22 -12.22 -4.39
C ALA A 64 2.19 -11.15 -5.50
N LYS A 65 1.25 -11.26 -6.45
CA LYS A 65 1.03 -10.25 -7.50
C LYS A 65 0.62 -8.90 -6.92
N ALA A 66 -0.33 -8.88 -5.98
CA ALA A 66 -0.75 -7.66 -5.31
C ALA A 66 0.42 -6.98 -4.57
N MET A 67 1.29 -7.75 -3.90
CA MET A 67 2.47 -7.20 -3.24
C MET A 67 3.52 -6.67 -4.23
N ALA A 68 3.67 -7.29 -5.41
CA ALA A 68 4.52 -6.79 -6.48
C ALA A 68 3.98 -5.47 -7.06
N CYS A 69 2.67 -5.43 -7.35
CA CYS A 69 1.97 -4.22 -7.77
C CYS A 69 2.11 -3.08 -6.75
N LEU A 70 1.93 -3.38 -5.46
CA LEU A 70 2.12 -2.41 -4.38
C LEU A 70 3.55 -1.88 -4.30
N ARG A 71 4.55 -2.75 -4.47
CA ARG A 71 5.96 -2.34 -4.53
C ARG A 71 6.21 -1.37 -5.69
N SER A 72 5.68 -1.66 -6.87
CA SER A 72 5.79 -0.80 -8.05
C SER A 72 5.09 0.54 -7.81
N ALA A 73 3.89 0.53 -7.20
CA ALA A 73 3.15 1.74 -6.84
C ALA A 73 3.93 2.64 -5.89
N LEU A 74 4.51 2.07 -4.82
CA LEU A 74 5.30 2.82 -3.84
C LEU A 74 6.57 3.44 -4.46
N ALA A 75 7.13 2.82 -5.49
CA ALA A 75 8.31 3.34 -6.17
C ALA A 75 8.00 4.58 -7.03
N THR A 76 6.81 4.64 -7.63
CA THR A 76 6.42 5.67 -8.61
C THR A 76 5.47 6.73 -8.04
N TYR A 77 4.88 6.49 -6.86
CA TYR A 77 3.92 7.42 -6.27
C TYR A 77 4.52 8.82 -6.07
N PRO A 78 3.89 9.88 -6.60
CA PRO A 78 4.41 11.25 -6.49
C PRO A 78 4.51 11.77 -5.05
N GLY A 79 3.65 11.30 -4.15
CA GLY A 79 3.60 11.70 -2.74
C GLY A 79 4.51 10.89 -1.80
N ARG A 80 5.47 10.13 -2.34
CA ARG A 80 6.41 9.33 -1.52
C ARG A 80 7.30 10.20 -0.62
N THR A 81 7.53 9.77 0.62
CA THR A 81 8.24 10.56 1.66
C THR A 81 9.67 10.09 1.94
N CYS A 82 10.08 8.92 1.43
CA CYS A 82 11.48 8.50 1.47
C CYS A 82 11.90 7.85 0.14
N GLU A 83 13.18 7.99 -0.20
CA GLU A 83 13.77 7.31 -1.35
C GLU A 83 14.04 5.85 -0.98
N GLN A 84 13.21 4.92 -1.46
CA GLN A 84 13.51 3.50 -1.31
C GLN A 84 14.54 3.08 -2.35
N ARG A 85 15.76 2.75 -1.89
CA ARG A 85 16.73 2.00 -2.69
C ARG A 85 16.18 0.58 -2.83
N VAL A 86 15.52 0.28 -3.96
CA VAL A 86 15.16 -1.10 -4.30
C VAL A 86 16.46 -1.90 -4.26
N PRO A 87 16.62 -2.89 -3.36
CA PRO A 87 17.75 -3.78 -3.46
C PRO A 87 17.63 -4.45 -4.82
N ALA A 88 18.64 -4.28 -5.68
CA ALA A 88 18.72 -5.00 -6.94
C ALA A 88 18.44 -6.48 -6.63
N ALA A 89 17.49 -7.08 -7.35
CA ALA A 89 17.06 -8.44 -7.13
C ALA A 89 18.29 -9.34 -6.94
N ALA A 90 18.32 -10.09 -5.83
CA ALA A 90 19.33 -11.11 -5.62
C ALA A 90 19.14 -12.16 -6.72
N ASN A 91 20.06 -12.16 -7.68
CA ASN A 91 20.23 -13.21 -8.69
C ASN A 91 20.71 -14.51 -8.03
#